data_AF-A0A7E6DCR7-F1
#
_entry.id   AF-A0A7E6DCR7-F1
#
_cell.length_a   1.000
_cell.length_b   1.000
_cell.length_c   1.000
_cell.angle_alpha   90.00
_cell.angle_beta   90.00
_cell.angle_gamma   90.00
#
_symmetry.space_group_name_H-M   'P 1'
#
loop_
_entity.id
_entity.type
_entity.pdbx_description
1 polymer ?
#
loop_
_entity_poly.entity_id
_entity_poly.type
_entity_poly.pdbx_seq_one_letter_code
_entity_poly.pdbx_strand_id
1 'polypeptide(L)'
;MAAEVRMILYEDDSVQVQYVDGSRLQLSPCGSEFLFEKAPPASAHPLEQPERIRQRTHFVISAYREQLRRALDFRNSFATCPFLSENIIPSERKKRVLLDVSEARWPSHDADDGVVWLQGGTVKVASVDGHAYLCLPASQHEFTVHFLCKVSQKPDSSIVLSEKNNTQAKKNKLVEKAGKVLTCGSLPGQRLKNKENELHCQTMKPKGASEEERCVNGTEGKEALPPPGLKHTCVHVWVEQRWSVASCPEQWKYPLSLALRFHDKIRSLSGTDVTVTQNATLTSNVSEERGKEVSALPRALPLSCPVPHLHRWSFCGSLSLGQSDEGEHSYPELVKVVWYKGVTYRLSHKNVNSIEIYPGDGSVFKSEGAYFGNFFTYYSTQEGSEEREEKMYSVNNLPPDRPGSPFSVRCLIKQAARILQHCAKMRLSLSHNYCICCWKMMALL
;
A
#
# COMPACT_ATOMS: atom_id res chain seq x y z
N MET A 1 6.82 -2.33 23.38
CA MET A 1 6.85 -2.61 21.92
C MET A 1 8.01 -1.83 21.33
N ALA A 2 8.77 -2.41 20.40
CA ALA A 2 9.86 -1.68 19.76
C ALA A 2 9.32 -0.60 18.81
N ALA A 3 9.98 0.55 18.76
CA ALA A 3 9.68 1.61 17.81
C ALA A 3 10.35 1.34 16.45
N GLU A 4 9.78 1.89 15.39
CA GLU A 4 10.28 1.78 14.03
C GLU A 4 11.41 2.79 13.80
N VAL A 5 12.58 2.31 13.36
CA VAL A 5 13.72 3.16 12.97
C VAL A 5 13.62 3.52 11.49
N ARG A 6 13.24 2.54 10.67
CA ARG A 6 13.14 2.68 9.21
C ARG A 6 12.00 1.83 8.66
N MET A 7 11.30 2.35 7.66
CA MET A 7 10.42 1.60 6.78
C MET A 7 10.88 1.80 5.32
N ILE A 8 10.75 0.77 4.49
CA ILE A 8 11.11 0.78 3.07
C ILE A 8 9.96 0.13 2.31
N LEU A 9 9.43 0.81 1.28
CA LEU A 9 8.53 0.24 0.28
C LEU A 9 9.32 0.07 -1.02
N TYR A 10 9.24 -1.10 -1.63
CA TYR A 10 9.86 -1.41 -2.93
C TYR A 10 8.85 -1.23 -4.08
N GLU A 11 9.33 -1.16 -5.31
CA GLU A 11 8.53 -0.85 -6.52
C GLU A 11 7.47 -1.93 -6.86
N ASP A 12 7.56 -3.11 -6.25
CA ASP A 12 6.59 -4.19 -6.34
C ASP A 12 5.43 -4.10 -5.31
N ASP A 13 5.49 -3.10 -4.43
CA ASP A 13 4.68 -2.86 -3.22
C ASP A 13 4.90 -3.85 -2.05
N SER A 14 6.08 -4.49 -1.99
CA SER A 14 6.58 -5.17 -0.76
C SER A 14 7.21 -4.16 0.21
N VAL A 15 7.19 -4.48 1.52
CA VAL A 15 7.70 -3.57 2.57
C VAL A 15 8.71 -4.28 3.47
N GLN A 16 9.73 -3.56 3.90
CA GLN A 16 10.64 -3.94 4.98
C GLN A 16 10.64 -2.86 6.08
N VAL A 17 10.44 -3.28 7.33
CA VAL A 17 10.54 -2.43 8.54
C VAL A 17 11.71 -2.92 9.40
N GLN A 18 12.44 -1.99 9.98
CA GLN A 18 13.52 -2.22 10.95
C GLN A 18 13.18 -1.50 12.26
N TYR A 19 13.25 -2.21 13.37
CA TYR A 19 12.90 -1.73 14.70
C TYR A 19 14.13 -1.38 15.55
N VAL A 20 13.95 -0.61 16.63
CA VAL A 20 15.02 -0.18 17.56
C VAL A 20 15.71 -1.37 18.23
N ASP A 21 14.99 -2.48 18.44
CA ASP A 21 15.54 -3.72 19.02
C ASP A 21 16.35 -4.56 18.01
N GLY A 22 16.54 -4.08 16.78
CA GLY A 22 17.23 -4.79 15.70
C GLY A 22 16.36 -5.81 14.95
N SER A 23 15.12 -6.06 15.39
CA SER A 23 14.21 -6.95 14.68
C SER A 23 13.77 -6.38 13.33
N ARG A 24 13.30 -7.26 12.44
CA ARG A 24 12.90 -6.93 11.07
C ARG A 24 11.53 -7.54 10.76
N LEU A 25 10.64 -6.75 10.16
CA LEU A 25 9.38 -7.22 9.58
C LEU A 25 9.44 -7.03 8.06
N GLN A 26 8.99 -8.02 7.30
CA GLN A 26 8.80 -7.95 5.86
C GLN A 26 7.35 -8.29 5.50
N LEU A 27 6.74 -7.51 4.61
CA LEU A 27 5.45 -7.79 3.99
C LEU A 27 5.66 -8.30 2.56
N SER A 28 4.87 -9.30 2.16
CA SER A 28 4.80 -9.70 0.76
C SER A 28 4.22 -8.59 -0.13
N PRO A 29 4.43 -8.64 -1.47
CA PRO A 29 4.09 -7.51 -2.34
C PRO A 29 2.58 -7.20 -2.38
N CYS A 30 1.75 -8.21 -2.12
CA CYS A 30 0.30 -8.10 -2.00
C CYS A 30 -0.20 -7.87 -0.56
N GLY A 31 0.69 -7.81 0.43
CA GLY A 31 0.36 -7.68 1.85
C GLY A 31 -0.25 -8.93 2.52
N SER A 32 -0.53 -10.02 1.77
CA SER A 32 -1.23 -11.20 2.31
C SER A 32 -0.39 -12.13 3.19
N GLU A 33 0.95 -12.00 3.16
CA GLU A 33 1.86 -12.70 4.04
C GLU A 33 2.89 -11.73 4.66
N PHE A 34 3.42 -12.11 5.83
CA PHE A 34 4.54 -11.43 6.46
C PHE A 34 5.58 -12.42 6.98
N LEU A 35 6.81 -11.94 7.10
CA LEU A 35 7.93 -12.59 7.78
C LEU A 35 8.39 -11.64 8.89
N PHE A 36 8.47 -12.13 10.12
CA PHE A 36 9.13 -11.43 11.23
C PHE A 36 10.39 -12.17 11.63
N GLU A 37 11.47 -11.44 11.82
CA GLU A 37 12.81 -11.92 12.18
C GLU A 37 13.24 -11.18 13.45
N LYS A 38 13.36 -11.91 14.58
CA LYS A 38 13.87 -11.33 15.83
C LYS A 38 15.35 -10.99 15.68
N ALA A 39 15.81 -9.98 16.41
CA ALA A 39 17.25 -9.81 16.59
C ALA A 39 17.83 -11.02 17.36
N PRO A 40 18.99 -11.57 16.95
CA PRO A 40 19.70 -12.53 17.77
C PRO A 40 20.16 -11.84 19.08
N PRO A 41 20.16 -12.54 20.24
CA PRO A 41 20.69 -11.98 21.47
C PRO A 41 22.19 -11.67 21.34
N ALA A 42 22.71 -10.73 22.13
CA ALA A 42 24.12 -10.32 22.07
C ALA A 42 25.13 -11.44 22.39
N SER A 43 24.67 -12.57 22.94
CA SER A 43 25.44 -13.78 23.20
C SER A 43 25.27 -14.88 22.14
N ALA A 44 24.50 -14.64 21.07
CA ALA A 44 24.28 -15.60 20.00
C ALA A 44 25.57 -15.89 19.22
N HIS A 45 25.70 -17.11 18.71
CA HIS A 45 26.84 -17.45 17.86
C HIS A 45 26.67 -16.84 16.44
N PRO A 46 27.72 -16.33 15.76
CA PRO A 46 27.58 -15.76 14.41
C PRO A 46 27.09 -16.72 13.29
N LEU A 47 26.93 -18.02 13.56
CA LEU A 47 26.29 -18.98 12.66
C LEU A 47 24.88 -19.42 13.12
N GLU A 48 24.41 -18.91 14.25
CA GLU A 48 23.07 -19.14 14.77
C GLU A 48 22.04 -18.39 13.92
N GLN A 49 21.00 -19.08 13.46
CA GLN A 49 19.98 -18.45 12.63
C GLN A 49 18.99 -17.67 13.50
N PRO A 50 18.70 -16.40 13.20
CA PRO A 50 17.68 -15.63 13.90
C PRO A 50 16.32 -16.33 13.94
N GLU A 51 15.59 -16.22 15.05
CA GLU A 51 14.24 -16.77 15.15
C GLU A 51 13.32 -16.04 14.16
N ARG A 52 12.73 -16.83 13.24
CA ARG A 52 11.93 -16.35 12.11
C ARG A 52 10.55 -16.97 12.14
N ILE A 53 9.53 -16.15 11.90
CA ILE A 53 8.14 -16.61 11.78
C ILE A 53 7.51 -16.03 10.50
N ARG A 54 7.02 -16.89 9.61
CA ARG A 54 6.27 -16.52 8.41
C ARG A 54 4.81 -16.93 8.57
N GLN A 55 3.89 -15.99 8.39
CA GLN A 55 2.46 -16.21 8.56
C GLN A 55 1.64 -15.45 7.50
N ARG A 56 0.40 -15.88 7.30
CA ARG A 56 -0.58 -15.09 6.53
C ARG A 56 -1.05 -13.92 7.38
N THR A 57 -1.01 -12.72 6.82
CA THR A 57 -1.30 -11.45 7.49
C THR A 57 -2.69 -11.44 8.13
N HIS A 58 -3.69 -12.07 7.51
CA HIS A 58 -5.06 -12.17 8.04
C HIS A 58 -5.22 -13.15 9.23
N PHE A 59 -4.18 -13.91 9.59
CA PHE A 59 -4.12 -14.79 10.76
C PHE A 59 -3.09 -14.31 11.80
N VAL A 60 -2.67 -13.04 11.76
CA VAL A 60 -1.71 -12.48 12.71
C VAL A 60 -2.14 -12.62 14.18
N ILE A 61 -1.24 -13.14 15.01
CA ILE A 61 -1.43 -13.21 16.47
C ILE A 61 -1.16 -11.85 17.13
N SER A 62 -1.71 -11.64 18.34
CA SER A 62 -1.61 -10.38 19.09
C SER A 62 -0.18 -9.83 19.20
N ALA A 63 0.83 -10.69 19.39
CA ALA A 63 2.24 -10.33 19.55
C ALA A 63 2.86 -9.54 18.38
N TYR A 64 2.30 -9.65 17.17
CA TYR A 64 2.79 -8.97 15.96
C TYR A 64 1.76 -8.01 15.35
N ARG A 65 0.54 -7.93 15.93
CA ARG A 65 -0.62 -7.25 15.35
C ARG A 65 -0.42 -5.74 15.17
N GLU A 66 0.22 -5.09 16.14
CA GLU A 66 0.45 -3.64 16.12
C GLU A 66 1.54 -3.25 15.11
N GLN A 67 2.66 -3.98 15.13
CA GLN A 67 3.75 -3.87 14.17
C GLN A 67 3.25 -4.05 12.73
N LEU A 68 2.42 -5.09 12.52
CA LEU A 68 1.85 -5.41 11.22
C LEU A 68 0.81 -4.38 10.77
N ARG A 69 -0.01 -3.82 11.69
CA ARG A 69 -0.93 -2.72 11.35
C ARG A 69 -0.15 -1.49 10.88
N ARG A 70 0.89 -1.06 11.59
CA ARG A 70 1.71 0.10 11.20
C ARG A 70 2.42 -0.12 9.86
N ALA A 71 2.97 -1.30 9.63
CA ALA A 71 3.58 -1.67 8.34
C ALA A 71 2.55 -1.66 7.19
N LEU A 72 1.31 -2.06 7.45
CA LEU A 72 0.20 -2.02 6.49
C LEU A 72 -0.34 -0.60 6.26
N ASP A 73 -0.46 0.24 7.29
CA ASP A 73 -0.83 1.65 7.14
C ASP A 73 0.23 2.36 6.28
N PHE A 74 1.54 2.20 6.58
CA PHE A 74 2.64 2.71 5.73
C PHE A 74 2.59 2.18 4.28
N ARG A 75 2.40 0.86 4.11
CA ARG A 75 2.25 0.26 2.77
C ARG A 75 1.09 0.93 2.03
N ASN A 76 -0.09 0.98 2.65
CA ASN A 76 -1.32 1.42 2.00
C ASN A 76 -1.31 2.91 1.65
N SER A 77 -0.53 3.74 2.36
CA SER A 77 -0.34 5.16 2.03
C SER A 77 0.43 5.43 0.73
N PHE A 78 1.21 4.47 0.22
CA PHE A 78 2.05 4.68 -0.98
C PHE A 78 1.93 3.55 -2.03
N ALA A 79 1.35 2.40 -1.69
CA ALA A 79 1.06 1.31 -2.60
C ALA A 79 -0.13 1.62 -3.50
N THR A 80 -0.13 1.11 -4.74
CA THR A 80 -1.20 1.40 -5.71
C THR A 80 -2.53 0.80 -5.26
N CYS A 81 -2.51 -0.42 -4.74
CA CYS A 81 -3.68 -1.12 -4.20
C CYS A 81 -3.47 -1.48 -2.71
N PRO A 82 -4.38 -1.07 -1.81
CA PRO A 82 -4.22 -1.32 -0.38
C PRO A 82 -4.50 -2.79 -0.03
N PHE A 83 -3.87 -3.30 1.03
CA PHE A 83 -4.26 -4.58 1.65
C PHE A 83 -5.09 -4.29 2.90
N LEU A 84 -6.37 -4.69 2.89
CA LEU A 84 -7.35 -4.37 3.92
C LEU A 84 -7.99 -5.65 4.46
N SER A 85 -7.46 -6.18 5.56
CA SER A 85 -8.03 -7.36 6.21
C SER A 85 -8.92 -6.99 7.40
N GLU A 86 -10.17 -7.46 7.38
CA GLU A 86 -11.15 -7.16 8.45
C GLU A 86 -10.66 -7.59 9.84
N ASN A 87 -9.87 -8.67 9.92
CA ASN A 87 -9.31 -9.18 11.16
C ASN A 87 -8.32 -8.22 11.83
N ILE A 88 -7.64 -7.37 11.06
CA ILE A 88 -6.57 -6.47 11.53
C ILE A 88 -7.13 -5.08 11.83
N ILE A 89 -8.00 -4.59 10.94
CA ILE A 89 -8.57 -3.25 11.01
C ILE A 89 -9.42 -3.11 12.30
N PRO A 90 -9.17 -2.08 13.13
CA PRO A 90 -9.99 -1.79 14.31
C PRO A 90 -11.46 -1.55 13.95
N SER A 91 -12.39 -1.92 14.83
CA SER A 91 -13.83 -1.86 14.56
C SER A 91 -14.33 -0.44 14.31
N GLU A 92 -13.65 0.54 14.90
CA GLU A 92 -13.95 1.97 14.90
C GLU A 92 -13.67 2.60 13.52
N ARG A 93 -12.79 1.98 12.71
CA ARG A 93 -12.50 2.41 11.32
C ARG A 93 -13.48 1.82 10.30
N LYS A 94 -14.39 0.91 10.69
CA LYS A 94 -15.27 0.16 9.78
C LYS A 94 -16.64 0.82 9.61
N LYS A 95 -16.93 1.28 8.39
CA LYS A 95 -18.27 1.71 7.95
C LYS A 95 -18.99 0.52 7.31
N ARG A 96 -20.21 0.19 7.75
CA ARG A 96 -21.06 -0.80 7.05
C ARG A 96 -21.96 -0.08 6.05
N VAL A 97 -22.03 -0.58 4.82
CA VAL A 97 -22.79 0.02 3.70
C VAL A 97 -23.58 -1.08 2.98
N LEU A 98 -24.79 -0.78 2.53
CA LEU A 98 -25.67 -1.76 1.85
C LEU A 98 -25.28 -2.04 0.39
N LEU A 99 -24.56 -1.11 -0.23
CA LEU A 99 -24.05 -1.21 -1.59
C LEU A 99 -22.53 -1.20 -1.59
N ASP A 100 -21.93 -1.73 -2.65
CA ASP A 100 -20.50 -1.55 -2.88
C ASP A 100 -20.21 -0.16 -3.44
N VAL A 101 -19.02 0.35 -3.15
CA VAL A 101 -18.55 1.69 -3.50
C VAL A 101 -17.26 1.53 -4.27
N SER A 102 -17.35 1.57 -5.59
CA SER A 102 -16.24 1.39 -6.52
C SER A 102 -15.82 2.66 -7.26
N GLU A 103 -16.58 3.75 -7.10
CA GLU A 103 -16.44 5.00 -7.83
C GLU A 103 -16.71 6.20 -6.91
N ALA A 104 -16.09 7.33 -7.21
CA ALA A 104 -16.39 8.63 -6.62
C ALA A 104 -16.65 9.67 -7.71
N ARG A 105 -17.71 10.48 -7.55
CA ARG A 105 -18.11 11.55 -8.47
C ARG A 105 -17.65 12.91 -7.97
N TRP A 106 -16.88 13.63 -8.76
CA TRP A 106 -16.33 14.94 -8.42
C TRP A 106 -17.26 16.07 -8.87
N PRO A 107 -17.18 17.26 -8.25
CA PRO A 107 -17.86 18.45 -8.75
C PRO A 107 -17.33 18.83 -10.14
N SER A 108 -18.18 19.41 -10.98
CA SER A 108 -17.75 20.01 -12.25
C SER A 108 -16.97 21.31 -12.01
N HIS A 109 -16.33 21.85 -13.05
CA HIS A 109 -15.54 23.08 -12.95
C HIS A 109 -16.36 24.34 -12.60
N ASP A 110 -17.68 24.30 -12.82
CA ASP A 110 -18.62 25.40 -12.60
C ASP A 110 -19.52 25.19 -11.36
N ALA A 111 -19.22 24.17 -10.55
CA ALA A 111 -20.00 23.81 -9.37
C ALA A 111 -19.72 24.74 -8.17
N ASP A 112 -20.68 24.79 -7.25
CA ASP A 112 -20.67 25.67 -6.07
C ASP A 112 -19.48 25.42 -5.12
N ASP A 113 -18.97 26.50 -4.51
CA ASP A 113 -17.77 26.51 -3.64
C ASP A 113 -17.99 25.63 -2.36
N GLY A 114 -19.21 25.18 -2.07
CA GLY A 114 -19.51 24.23 -0.99
C GLY A 114 -18.86 22.84 -1.10
N VAL A 115 -18.33 22.46 -2.28
CA VAL A 115 -17.63 21.17 -2.49
C VAL A 115 -16.10 21.32 -2.55
N VAL A 116 -15.59 22.55 -2.69
CA VAL A 116 -14.15 22.87 -2.72
C VAL A 116 -13.84 24.05 -1.81
N TRP A 117 -13.15 23.79 -0.69
CA TRP A 117 -12.91 24.82 0.32
C TRP A 117 -11.45 24.86 0.80
N LEU A 118 -11.03 26.02 1.33
CA LEU A 118 -9.75 26.19 2.00
C LEU A 118 -9.89 25.88 3.49
N GLN A 119 -9.05 24.99 4.01
CA GLN A 119 -8.98 24.64 5.43
C GLN A 119 -7.52 24.74 5.90
N GLY A 120 -7.17 25.80 6.62
CA GLY A 120 -5.82 25.99 7.18
C GLY A 120 -4.70 25.94 6.14
N GLY A 121 -4.84 26.67 5.03
CA GLY A 121 -3.85 26.65 3.93
C GLY A 121 -3.85 25.38 3.08
N THR A 122 -4.75 24.43 3.33
CA THR A 122 -4.96 23.23 2.50
C THR A 122 -6.26 23.36 1.73
N VAL A 123 -6.21 23.26 0.40
CA VAL A 123 -7.41 23.17 -0.45
C VAL A 123 -7.94 21.75 -0.37
N LYS A 124 -9.23 21.61 -0.05
CA LYS A 124 -9.92 20.31 0.01
C LYS A 124 -11.02 20.26 -1.05
N VAL A 125 -10.96 19.24 -1.91
CA VAL A 125 -11.99 18.88 -2.89
C VAL A 125 -12.70 17.63 -2.40
N ALA A 126 -14.00 17.69 -2.14
CA ALA A 126 -14.80 16.51 -1.83
C ALA A 126 -15.42 15.88 -3.10
N SER A 127 -15.77 14.59 -3.03
CA SER A 127 -16.67 14.00 -4.02
C SER A 127 -18.13 14.28 -3.62
N VAL A 128 -19.00 14.51 -4.61
CA VAL A 128 -20.42 14.86 -4.46
C VAL A 128 -21.22 13.74 -3.76
N ASP A 129 -20.76 12.50 -3.90
CA ASP A 129 -21.30 11.31 -3.24
C ASP A 129 -20.67 11.02 -1.85
N GLY A 130 -19.69 11.81 -1.42
CA GLY A 130 -19.00 11.64 -0.13
C GLY A 130 -18.16 10.35 -0.03
N HIS A 131 -17.85 9.70 -1.15
CA HIS A 131 -17.02 8.49 -1.21
C HIS A 131 -15.51 8.78 -1.16
N ALA A 132 -15.07 9.98 -1.56
CA ALA A 132 -13.67 10.39 -1.54
C ALA A 132 -13.50 11.89 -1.23
N TYR A 133 -12.28 12.30 -0.88
CA TYR A 133 -11.83 13.69 -0.93
C TYR A 133 -10.31 13.77 -1.14
N LEU A 134 -9.86 14.84 -1.80
CA LEU A 134 -8.46 15.17 -2.04
C LEU A 134 -8.09 16.42 -1.22
N CYS A 135 -6.90 16.42 -0.62
CA CYS A 135 -6.32 17.54 0.12
C CYS A 135 -5.00 17.97 -0.51
N LEU A 136 -4.87 19.24 -0.88
CA LEU A 136 -3.70 19.86 -1.50
C LEU A 136 -3.18 21.01 -0.61
N PRO A 137 -2.05 20.83 0.11
CA PRO A 137 -1.41 21.91 0.88
C PRO A 137 -0.86 23.03 -0.01
N ALA A 138 -0.70 24.23 0.55
CA ALA A 138 -0.17 25.41 -0.16
C ALA A 138 1.21 25.24 -0.81
N SER A 139 2.03 24.29 -0.35
CA SER A 139 3.30 23.95 -0.99
C SER A 139 3.12 23.28 -2.37
N GLN A 140 1.96 22.66 -2.64
CA GLN A 140 1.62 22.03 -3.93
C GLN A 140 2.66 21.00 -4.42
N HIS A 141 3.34 20.30 -3.50
CA HIS A 141 4.39 19.33 -3.84
C HIS A 141 3.93 17.88 -3.65
N GLU A 142 3.15 17.61 -2.62
CA GLU A 142 2.36 16.39 -2.51
C GLU A 142 0.90 16.71 -2.20
N PHE A 143 0.03 15.72 -2.41
CA PHE A 143 -1.38 15.76 -2.05
C PHE A 143 -1.78 14.44 -1.39
N THR A 144 -2.77 14.50 -0.49
CA THR A 144 -3.38 13.30 0.09
C THR A 144 -4.74 13.04 -0.52
N VAL A 145 -5.08 11.76 -0.73
CA VAL A 145 -6.42 11.34 -1.13
C VAL A 145 -6.96 10.39 -0.10
N HIS A 146 -8.16 10.68 0.39
CA HIS A 146 -8.89 9.83 1.30
C HIS A 146 -10.09 9.24 0.55
N PHE A 147 -10.27 7.93 0.59
CA PHE A 147 -11.39 7.26 -0.10
C PHE A 147 -11.94 6.08 0.70
N LEU A 148 -13.23 5.78 0.52
CA LEU A 148 -13.83 4.55 0.98
C LEU A 148 -13.36 3.38 0.11
N CYS A 149 -12.72 2.41 0.74
CA CYS A 149 -12.31 1.16 0.09
C CYS A 149 -12.99 -0.03 0.78
N LYS A 150 -13.49 -0.98 -0.01
CA LYS A 150 -14.07 -2.22 0.51
C LYS A 150 -12.99 -3.08 1.16
N VAL A 151 -13.27 -3.57 2.35
CA VAL A 151 -12.39 -4.48 3.08
C VAL A 151 -12.43 -5.87 2.43
N SER A 152 -11.26 -6.49 2.29
CA SER A 152 -11.14 -7.85 1.79
C SER A 152 -11.66 -8.82 2.87
N GLN A 153 -12.81 -9.42 2.61
CA GLN A 153 -13.44 -10.43 3.47
C GLN A 153 -13.14 -11.84 2.93
N LYS A 154 -13.45 -12.87 3.73
CA LYS A 154 -13.55 -14.24 3.20
C LYS A 154 -14.87 -14.35 2.42
N PRO A 155 -14.93 -15.08 1.29
CA PRO A 155 -16.22 -15.39 0.69
C PRO A 155 -17.04 -16.23 1.67
N ASP A 156 -18.28 -15.81 1.94
CA ASP A 156 -19.19 -16.57 2.78
C ASP A 156 -19.49 -17.92 2.12
N SER A 157 -19.44 -19.00 2.90
CA SER A 157 -19.67 -20.37 2.43
C SER A 157 -21.11 -20.67 2.00
N SER A 158 -21.99 -19.66 2.00
CA SER A 158 -23.35 -19.68 1.46
C SER A 158 -23.43 -19.44 -0.05
N ILE A 159 -22.39 -18.86 -0.68
CA ILE A 159 -22.40 -18.50 -2.11
C ILE A 159 -22.05 -19.71 -3.01
N VAL A 160 -22.71 -20.85 -2.77
CA VAL A 160 -22.57 -22.08 -3.58
C VAL A 160 -23.94 -22.78 -3.73
N LEU A 161 -24.99 -22.06 -4.16
CA LEU A 161 -26.29 -22.69 -4.47
C LEU A 161 -27.23 -21.87 -5.41
N SER A 162 -26.71 -21.17 -6.43
CA SER A 162 -27.55 -20.38 -7.37
C SER A 162 -27.25 -20.51 -8.87
N GLU A 163 -26.20 -21.22 -9.29
CA GLU A 163 -25.84 -21.38 -10.73
C GLU A 163 -25.94 -22.84 -11.23
N LYS A 164 -27.03 -23.52 -10.86
CA LYS A 164 -27.48 -24.75 -11.53
C LYS A 164 -28.99 -24.69 -11.79
N ASN A 165 -29.36 -24.00 -12.87
CA ASN A 165 -30.53 -24.29 -13.71
C ASN A 165 -30.57 -23.29 -14.89
N ASN A 166 -30.03 -23.69 -16.06
CA ASN A 166 -30.57 -23.38 -17.41
C ASN A 166 -29.58 -23.75 -18.53
N THR A 167 -29.46 -25.03 -18.85
CA THR A 167 -29.22 -25.51 -20.23
C THR A 167 -29.37 -27.04 -20.29
N GLN A 168 -30.45 -27.52 -20.91
CA GLN A 168 -30.61 -28.93 -21.29
C GLN A 168 -31.29 -29.03 -22.65
N ALA A 169 -30.79 -29.96 -23.49
CA ALA A 169 -31.09 -30.12 -24.92
C ALA A 169 -30.62 -28.94 -25.79
N LYS A 170 -29.99 -29.16 -26.95
CA LYS A 170 -30.11 -30.33 -27.85
C LYS A 170 -28.87 -31.22 -27.94
N LYS A 171 -29.14 -32.50 -28.19
CA LYS A 171 -28.18 -33.59 -28.39
C LYS A 171 -28.40 -34.15 -29.79
N ASN A 172 -27.35 -34.30 -30.58
CA ASN A 172 -27.34 -35.21 -31.73
C ASN A 172 -25.92 -35.74 -32.00
N LYS A 173 -25.83 -36.85 -32.74
CA LYS A 173 -24.65 -37.74 -32.76
C LYS A 173 -23.87 -37.64 -34.07
N LEU A 174 -22.56 -37.88 -34.00
CA LEU A 174 -21.92 -38.93 -34.81
C LEU A 174 -20.83 -39.62 -33.97
N VAL A 175 -20.41 -40.83 -34.37
CA VAL A 175 -19.56 -41.75 -33.58
C VAL A 175 -18.54 -42.43 -34.51
N GLU A 176 -17.54 -43.08 -33.91
CA GLU A 176 -16.43 -43.87 -34.49
C GLU A 176 -15.15 -43.07 -34.82
N LYS A 177 -13.93 -43.61 -34.66
CA LYS A 177 -13.52 -45.02 -34.39
C LYS A 177 -12.47 -45.12 -33.27
N ALA A 178 -12.25 -46.33 -32.74
CA ALA A 178 -11.38 -46.59 -31.56
C ALA A 178 -9.94 -47.02 -31.93
N GLY A 179 -8.99 -46.90 -30.98
CA GLY A 179 -7.56 -47.17 -31.25
C GLY A 179 -6.64 -47.42 -30.04
N LYS A 180 -6.79 -48.58 -29.37
CA LYS A 180 -5.83 -49.25 -28.44
C LYS A 180 -5.59 -48.65 -27.05
N VAL A 181 -5.14 -49.56 -26.17
CA VAL A 181 -4.84 -49.45 -24.72
C VAL A 181 -3.38 -49.87 -24.52
N LEU A 182 -2.70 -49.39 -23.48
CA LEU A 182 -1.73 -50.19 -22.72
C LEU A 182 -1.46 -49.62 -21.31
N THR A 183 -0.83 -50.43 -20.44
CA THR A 183 -0.90 -50.30 -18.98
C THR A 183 0.48 -50.35 -18.32
N CYS A 184 0.63 -49.62 -17.21
CA CYS A 184 1.62 -49.69 -16.11
C CYS A 184 2.89 -50.56 -16.26
N GLY A 185 4.05 -49.96 -15.95
CA GLY A 185 5.28 -50.65 -15.54
C GLY A 185 5.98 -49.88 -14.40
N SER A 186 6.59 -50.59 -13.45
CA SER A 186 7.29 -50.04 -12.26
C SER A 186 8.22 -51.08 -11.62
N LEU A 187 9.07 -50.65 -10.67
CA LEU A 187 9.97 -51.45 -9.79
C LEU A 187 11.28 -51.95 -10.44
N PRO A 188 12.32 -52.36 -9.65
CA PRO A 188 12.51 -52.35 -8.18
C PRO A 188 13.55 -51.29 -7.71
N GLY A 189 13.66 -50.87 -6.44
CA GLY A 189 14.19 -51.58 -5.25
C GLY A 189 15.66 -51.14 -4.97
N GLN A 190 16.20 -50.98 -3.76
CA GLN A 190 15.85 -51.52 -2.43
C GLN A 190 16.44 -50.69 -1.25
N ARG A 191 15.71 -50.64 -0.09
CA ARG A 191 16.21 -50.72 1.32
C ARG A 191 17.08 -49.56 1.92
N LEU A 192 17.06 -49.22 3.23
CA LEU A 192 16.27 -49.63 4.43
C LEU A 192 16.40 -48.60 5.60
N LYS A 193 15.34 -48.48 6.45
CA LYS A 193 15.34 -48.09 7.91
C LYS A 193 15.81 -46.65 8.27
N ASN A 194 15.31 -45.93 9.29
CA ASN A 194 14.38 -46.09 10.46
C ASN A 194 13.77 -44.66 10.76
N LYS A 195 12.76 -44.36 11.60
CA LYS A 195 11.70 -45.04 12.40
C LYS A 195 10.56 -44.00 12.65
N GLU A 196 9.28 -44.36 12.88
CA GLU A 196 8.56 -44.56 14.18
C GLU A 196 8.80 -43.48 15.27
N ASN A 197 7.81 -42.93 15.98
CA ASN A 197 6.33 -43.11 16.03
C ASN A 197 5.61 -41.79 15.65
N GLU A 198 4.42 -41.71 15.05
CA GLU A 198 3.09 -42.29 15.39
C GLU A 198 2.47 -41.85 16.73
N LEU A 199 1.27 -41.25 16.67
CA LEU A 199 0.07 -41.87 17.23
C LEU A 199 -1.21 -41.29 16.59
N HIS A 200 -2.27 -42.09 16.64
CA HIS A 200 -3.52 -41.93 15.88
C HIS A 200 -4.70 -41.74 16.85
N CYS A 201 -5.72 -40.98 16.45
CA CYS A 201 -7.02 -40.92 17.12
C CYS A 201 -8.16 -40.85 16.09
N GLN A 202 -9.29 -41.47 16.42
CA GLN A 202 -10.31 -41.88 15.45
C GLN A 202 -11.60 -41.06 15.52
N THR A 203 -12.28 -40.98 14.37
CA THR A 203 -13.62 -40.41 14.23
C THR A 203 -14.67 -41.34 14.86
N MET A 204 -15.52 -40.79 15.74
CA MET A 204 -16.73 -41.47 16.23
C MET A 204 -17.97 -40.57 16.10
N LYS A 205 -19.14 -41.19 15.92
CA LYS A 205 -20.48 -40.56 15.89
C LYS A 205 -21.43 -41.29 16.84
N PRO A 206 -22.35 -40.57 17.50
CA PRO A 206 -23.63 -41.12 17.99
C PRO A 206 -24.87 -40.48 17.31
N LYS A 207 -26.06 -41.07 17.49
CA LYS A 207 -27.35 -40.58 16.97
C LYS A 207 -28.56 -41.17 17.75
N GLY A 208 -29.52 -40.32 18.15
CA GLY A 208 -30.75 -40.67 18.92
C GLY A 208 -30.58 -40.44 20.44
N ALA A 209 -31.37 -39.65 21.18
CA ALA A 209 -32.84 -39.55 21.38
C ALA A 209 -33.39 -40.60 22.38
N SER A 210 -34.26 -40.30 23.36
CA SER A 210 -34.98 -39.07 23.82
C SER A 210 -35.06 -39.04 25.38
N GLU A 211 -35.55 -38.01 26.11
CA GLU A 211 -36.97 -37.67 26.44
C GLU A 211 -37.09 -36.28 27.16
N GLU A 212 -38.29 -35.87 27.61
CA GLU A 212 -38.64 -34.49 28.06
C GLU A 212 -38.94 -34.30 29.57
N GLU A 213 -38.71 -33.09 30.09
CA GLU A 213 -39.52 -32.32 31.09
C GLU A 213 -39.00 -30.85 31.04
N ARG A 214 -39.73 -29.77 30.67
CA ARG A 214 -41.00 -29.12 31.14
C ARG A 214 -40.86 -28.53 32.56
N CYS A 215 -41.26 -27.29 32.92
CA CYS A 215 -42.24 -26.30 32.38
C CYS A 215 -41.72 -24.83 32.53
N VAL A 216 -41.99 -23.86 31.63
CA VAL A 216 -43.21 -22.99 31.45
C VAL A 216 -43.41 -21.96 32.59
N ASN A 217 -43.28 -20.63 32.37
CA ASN A 217 -44.36 -19.72 31.89
C ASN A 217 -43.89 -18.29 31.48
N GLY A 218 -44.61 -17.66 30.52
CA GLY A 218 -44.89 -16.20 30.43
C GLY A 218 -43.79 -15.23 29.95
N THR A 219 -44.06 -14.16 29.19
CA THR A 219 -45.30 -13.66 28.55
C THR A 219 -44.94 -12.87 27.26
N GLU A 220 -45.92 -12.57 26.41
CA GLU A 220 -45.78 -12.08 25.03
C GLU A 220 -44.98 -10.77 24.83
N GLY A 221 -44.15 -10.77 23.78
CA GLY A 221 -43.62 -9.57 23.13
C GLY A 221 -43.36 -9.86 21.65
N LYS A 222 -44.27 -9.44 20.75
CA LYS A 222 -44.15 -9.68 19.30
C LYS A 222 -43.17 -8.72 18.64
N GLU A 223 -41.86 -9.00 18.72
CA GLU A 223 -40.95 -8.52 17.69
C GLU A 223 -41.24 -9.25 16.37
N ALA A 224 -41.53 -8.47 15.32
CA ALA A 224 -41.68 -9.01 13.98
C ALA A 224 -40.30 -9.42 13.44
N LEU A 225 -40.12 -10.72 13.18
CA LEU A 225 -38.92 -11.21 12.50
C LEU A 225 -38.72 -10.44 11.19
N PRO A 226 -37.54 -9.84 10.94
CA PRO A 226 -37.29 -9.13 9.70
C PRO A 226 -37.37 -10.11 8.51
N PRO A 227 -37.97 -9.70 7.37
CA PRO A 227 -38.13 -10.58 6.23
C PRO A 227 -36.76 -11.04 5.68
N PRO A 228 -36.68 -12.24 5.07
CA PRO A 228 -35.43 -12.78 4.54
C PRO A 228 -34.97 -12.06 3.26
N GLY A 229 -34.46 -10.84 3.41
CA GLY A 229 -33.93 -10.00 2.33
C GLY A 229 -32.44 -9.68 2.50
N LEU A 230 -31.66 -9.96 1.46
CA LEU A 230 -30.28 -9.50 1.17
C LEU A 230 -29.40 -9.09 2.36
N LYS A 231 -28.82 -10.07 3.07
CA LYS A 231 -27.74 -9.88 4.06
C LYS A 231 -26.38 -9.58 3.38
N HIS A 232 -26.29 -8.47 2.64
CA HIS A 232 -25.08 -8.08 1.90
C HIS A 232 -24.54 -6.70 2.33
N THR A 233 -24.44 -6.49 3.65
CA THR A 233 -23.71 -5.34 4.19
C THR A 233 -22.22 -5.46 3.87
N CYS A 234 -21.75 -4.67 2.91
CA CYS A 234 -20.32 -4.51 2.67
C CYS A 234 -19.66 -3.76 3.83
N VAL A 235 -18.41 -4.09 4.12
CA VAL A 235 -17.58 -3.34 5.08
C VAL A 235 -16.59 -2.50 4.29
N HIS A 236 -16.66 -1.18 4.48
CA HIS A 236 -15.75 -0.19 3.89
C HIS A 236 -14.97 0.53 4.97
N VAL A 237 -13.79 1.04 4.62
CA VAL A 237 -12.91 1.80 5.52
C VAL A 237 -12.33 3.00 4.77
N TRP A 238 -12.02 4.07 5.49
CA TRP A 238 -11.25 5.18 4.93
C TRP A 238 -9.77 4.80 4.81
N VAL A 239 -9.28 4.82 3.56
CA VAL A 239 -7.87 4.69 3.20
C VAL A 239 -7.34 6.09 2.88
N GLU A 240 -6.16 6.41 3.39
CA GLU A 240 -5.37 7.59 3.00
C GLU A 240 -4.25 7.12 2.07
N GLN A 241 -4.06 7.79 0.94
CA GLN A 241 -2.89 7.66 0.07
C GLN A 241 -2.21 9.03 -0.11
N ARG A 242 -0.88 9.03 -0.31
CA ARG A 242 -0.05 10.24 -0.47
C ARG A 242 0.74 10.19 -1.78
N TRP A 243 0.54 11.18 -2.63
CA TRP A 243 1.10 11.20 -3.98
C TRP A 243 1.86 12.52 -4.24
N SER A 244 2.96 12.44 -4.99
CA SER A 244 3.60 13.64 -5.55
C SER A 244 2.71 14.23 -6.64
N VAL A 245 2.57 15.56 -6.66
CA VAL A 245 1.85 16.28 -7.73
C VAL A 245 2.45 15.98 -9.11
N ALA A 246 3.78 15.81 -9.20
CA ALA A 246 4.49 15.46 -10.44
C ALA A 246 4.30 14.00 -10.88
N SER A 247 3.71 13.14 -10.04
CA SER A 247 3.49 11.71 -10.30
C SER A 247 2.07 11.25 -9.91
N CYS A 248 1.08 12.12 -10.15
CA CYS A 248 -0.33 11.83 -9.92
C CYS A 248 -0.83 10.62 -10.75
N PRO A 249 -1.44 9.59 -10.13
CA PRO A 249 -2.15 8.52 -10.83
C PRO A 249 -3.34 9.05 -11.66
N GLU A 250 -3.69 8.34 -12.73
CA GLU A 250 -4.79 8.72 -13.66
C GLU A 250 -6.11 9.00 -12.93
N GLN A 251 -6.45 8.17 -11.94
CA GLN A 251 -7.70 8.26 -11.16
C GLN A 251 -7.82 9.58 -10.39
N TRP A 252 -6.70 10.23 -10.06
CA TRP A 252 -6.68 11.43 -9.22
C TRP A 252 -6.37 12.72 -10.00
N LYS A 253 -6.15 12.65 -11.32
CA LYS A 253 -5.84 13.84 -12.13
C LYS A 253 -6.95 14.88 -12.16
N TYR A 254 -8.21 14.45 -12.20
CA TYR A 254 -9.37 15.36 -12.22
C TYR A 254 -9.58 16.10 -10.88
N PRO A 255 -9.66 15.44 -9.71
CA PRO A 255 -9.74 16.17 -8.43
C PRO A 255 -8.49 17.00 -8.13
N LEU A 256 -7.31 16.62 -8.64
CA LEU A 256 -6.10 17.43 -8.50
C LEU A 256 -6.16 18.71 -9.35
N SER A 257 -6.71 18.67 -10.58
CA SER A 257 -6.86 19.88 -11.41
C SER A 257 -7.90 20.84 -10.83
N LEU A 258 -8.96 20.34 -10.20
CA LEU A 258 -9.90 21.14 -9.42
C LEU A 258 -9.20 21.87 -8.26
N ALA A 259 -8.42 21.14 -7.45
CA ALA A 259 -7.71 21.72 -6.31
C ALA A 259 -6.68 22.79 -6.73
N LEU A 260 -5.96 22.56 -7.83
CA LEU A 260 -5.01 23.52 -8.40
C LEU A 260 -5.73 24.78 -8.93
N ARG A 261 -6.78 24.61 -9.75
CA ARG A 261 -7.59 25.75 -10.26
C ARG A 261 -8.18 26.59 -9.14
N PHE A 262 -8.64 25.98 -8.06
CA PHE A 262 -9.18 26.69 -6.90
C PHE A 262 -8.09 27.43 -6.11
N HIS A 263 -6.90 26.85 -5.97
CA HIS A 263 -5.76 27.53 -5.35
C HIS A 263 -5.30 28.73 -6.17
N ASP A 264 -5.31 28.63 -7.50
CA ASP A 264 -4.98 29.75 -8.39
C ASP A 264 -6.08 30.83 -8.38
N LYS A 265 -7.37 30.45 -8.33
CA LYS A 265 -8.51 31.36 -8.09
C LYS A 265 -8.28 32.19 -6.82
N ILE A 266 -7.98 31.55 -5.69
CA ILE A 266 -7.70 32.24 -4.41
C ILE A 266 -6.50 33.19 -4.54
N ARG A 267 -5.38 32.73 -5.13
CA ARG A 267 -4.18 33.56 -5.31
C ARG A 267 -4.39 34.77 -6.23
N SER A 268 -5.30 34.66 -7.21
CA SER A 268 -5.70 35.80 -8.05
C SER A 268 -6.65 36.77 -7.33
N LEU A 269 -7.31 36.33 -6.25
CA LEU A 269 -8.20 37.16 -5.42
C LEU A 269 -7.47 37.83 -4.25
N SER A 270 -6.33 37.30 -3.78
CA SER A 270 -5.47 37.96 -2.79
C SER A 270 -4.56 39.04 -3.39
N GLY A 271 -4.23 38.94 -4.68
CA GLY A 271 -3.36 39.88 -5.39
C GLY A 271 -4.06 41.14 -5.89
N THR A 272 -4.02 42.23 -5.12
CA THR A 272 -4.46 43.55 -5.59
C THR A 272 -3.42 44.21 -6.51
N ASP A 273 -3.72 44.21 -7.81
CA ASP A 273 -3.23 45.12 -8.86
C ASP A 273 -1.71 45.43 -8.90
N VAL A 274 -0.92 44.49 -9.43
CA VAL A 274 0.37 44.82 -10.08
C VAL A 274 0.49 44.05 -11.40
N THR A 275 0.65 44.78 -12.51
CA THR A 275 0.93 44.21 -13.82
C THR A 275 2.35 43.62 -13.87
N VAL A 276 2.48 42.30 -13.71
CA VAL A 276 3.76 41.58 -13.88
C VAL A 276 3.70 40.71 -15.14
N THR A 277 4.71 40.85 -15.99
CA THR A 277 4.82 40.21 -17.30
C THR A 277 4.76 38.68 -17.24
N GLN A 278 4.03 38.08 -18.19
CA GLN A 278 3.96 36.63 -18.40
C GLN A 278 5.36 36.01 -18.55
N ASN A 279 5.76 35.10 -17.65
CA ASN A 279 6.86 34.14 -17.85
C ASN A 279 6.91 33.07 -16.75
N ALA A 280 6.01 32.08 -16.83
CA ALA A 280 6.03 30.89 -15.94
C ALA A 280 5.34 29.68 -16.62
N THR A 281 5.82 29.29 -17.81
CA THR A 281 5.22 28.22 -18.62
C THR A 281 5.40 26.83 -17.99
N LEU A 282 4.48 26.44 -17.11
CA LEU A 282 4.33 25.06 -16.65
C LEU A 282 2.85 24.63 -16.50
N THR A 283 1.96 25.26 -17.26
CA THR A 283 0.63 24.73 -17.56
C THR A 283 0.78 23.42 -18.32
N SER A 284 0.74 22.29 -17.59
CA SER A 284 0.48 20.99 -18.19
C SER A 284 -0.81 21.05 -19.00
N ASN A 285 -0.85 20.39 -20.15
CA ASN A 285 -2.00 20.40 -21.07
C ASN A 285 -3.21 19.66 -20.46
N VAL A 286 -3.93 20.31 -19.55
CA VAL A 286 -5.23 19.86 -19.05
C VAL A 286 -6.26 20.13 -20.14
N SER A 287 -6.36 19.20 -21.09
CA SER A 287 -7.47 19.15 -22.04
C SER A 287 -8.80 19.14 -21.28
N GLU A 288 -9.77 19.95 -21.70
CA GLU A 288 -11.12 19.99 -21.11
C GLU A 288 -11.96 18.78 -21.56
N GLU A 289 -11.50 17.58 -21.17
CA GLU A 289 -12.20 16.32 -21.38
C GLU A 289 -13.42 16.20 -20.45
N ARG A 290 -14.48 16.88 -20.86
CA ARG A 290 -15.86 16.76 -20.38
C ARG A 290 -16.23 15.27 -20.30
N GLY A 291 -16.40 14.74 -19.09
CA GLY A 291 -16.61 13.31 -18.82
C GLY A 291 -15.63 12.67 -17.84
N LYS A 292 -14.54 13.34 -17.44
CA LYS A 292 -13.59 12.85 -16.41
C LYS A 292 -14.02 13.07 -14.95
N GLU A 293 -15.29 13.40 -14.71
CA GLU A 293 -15.88 13.67 -13.39
C GLU A 293 -16.01 12.43 -12.49
N VAL A 294 -15.78 11.21 -13.00
CA VAL A 294 -15.89 9.96 -12.23
C VAL A 294 -14.53 9.27 -12.10
N SER A 295 -14.09 9.03 -10.87
CA SER A 295 -12.87 8.26 -10.57
C SER A 295 -13.21 6.86 -10.08
N ALA A 296 -12.69 5.84 -10.74
CA ALA A 296 -12.68 4.47 -10.20
C ALA A 296 -11.77 4.39 -8.97
N LEU A 297 -12.30 3.89 -7.85
CA LEU A 297 -11.59 3.82 -6.57
C LEU A 297 -10.66 2.60 -6.51
N PRO A 298 -9.44 2.72 -5.93
CA PRO A 298 -8.54 1.59 -5.73
C PRO A 298 -9.20 0.46 -4.94
N ARG A 299 -9.18 -0.76 -5.49
CA ARG A 299 -9.74 -1.96 -4.84
C ARG A 299 -8.71 -2.60 -3.91
N ALA A 300 -9.18 -3.17 -2.81
CA ALA A 300 -8.34 -3.89 -1.87
C ALA A 300 -7.82 -5.22 -2.45
N LEU A 301 -6.59 -5.58 -2.11
CA LEU A 301 -5.96 -6.83 -2.52
C LEU A 301 -6.54 -8.04 -1.75
N PRO A 302 -6.63 -9.23 -2.38
CA PRO A 302 -7.29 -10.40 -1.79
C PRO A 302 -6.56 -10.91 -0.54
N LEU A 303 -7.32 -11.47 0.41
CA LEU A 303 -6.79 -12.01 1.67
C LEU A 303 -5.77 -13.14 1.50
N SER A 304 -5.76 -13.82 0.34
CA SER A 304 -4.84 -14.89 -0.01
C SER A 304 -4.20 -14.57 -1.36
N CYS A 305 -2.87 -14.65 -1.45
CA CYS A 305 -2.17 -14.57 -2.72
C CYS A 305 -2.44 -15.82 -3.59
N PRO A 306 -2.74 -15.67 -4.90
CA PRO A 306 -2.87 -16.81 -5.81
C PRO A 306 -1.50 -17.38 -6.25
N VAL A 307 -0.44 -16.55 -6.23
CA VAL A 307 0.93 -16.92 -6.66
C VAL A 307 1.99 -16.64 -5.58
N PRO A 308 1.87 -17.23 -4.37
CA PRO A 308 2.75 -16.94 -3.22
C PRO A 308 4.20 -17.44 -3.41
N HIS A 309 4.46 -18.23 -4.45
CA HIS A 309 5.81 -18.61 -4.87
C HIS A 309 6.62 -17.43 -5.45
N LEU A 310 5.96 -16.33 -5.83
CA LEU A 310 6.60 -15.07 -6.22
C LEU A 310 6.95 -14.15 -5.04
N HIS A 311 6.64 -14.54 -3.80
CA HIS A 311 7.04 -13.78 -2.61
C HIS A 311 8.52 -14.01 -2.31
N ARG A 312 9.35 -12.99 -2.57
CA ARG A 312 10.77 -12.94 -2.18
C ARG A 312 10.91 -12.50 -0.71
N TRP A 313 11.97 -12.95 -0.05
CA TRP A 313 12.25 -12.66 1.35
C TRP A 313 13.75 -12.45 1.57
N SER A 314 14.14 -11.33 2.18
CA SER A 314 15.54 -11.01 2.48
C SER A 314 15.90 -11.52 3.88
N PHE A 315 16.37 -12.76 3.97
CA PHE A 315 16.88 -13.32 5.22
C PHE A 315 18.21 -12.63 5.62
N CYS A 316 18.39 -12.31 6.89
CA CYS A 316 19.68 -11.85 7.36
C CYS A 316 20.72 -13.00 7.23
N GLY A 317 21.72 -12.81 6.38
CA GLY A 317 22.97 -13.55 6.42
C GLY A 317 23.91 -12.86 7.41
N SER A 318 24.46 -13.61 8.36
CA SER A 318 25.13 -13.09 9.57
C SER A 318 26.47 -12.37 9.34
N LEU A 319 26.82 -12.06 8.10
CA LEU A 319 28.05 -11.35 7.71
C LEU A 319 27.85 -9.83 7.56
N SER A 320 26.62 -9.32 7.53
CA SER A 320 26.32 -7.88 7.41
C SER A 320 25.95 -7.19 8.74
N LEU A 321 26.08 -7.88 9.88
CA LEU A 321 25.95 -7.28 11.21
C LEU A 321 27.30 -6.77 11.77
N GLY A 322 28.36 -6.77 10.97
CA GLY A 322 29.54 -5.95 11.23
C GLY A 322 29.14 -4.47 11.22
N GLN A 323 29.61 -3.71 12.22
CA GLN A 323 29.18 -2.33 12.53
C GLN A 323 29.00 -1.48 11.28
N SER A 324 27.75 -1.36 10.82
CA SER A 324 27.41 -0.56 9.65
C SER A 324 27.38 0.90 10.06
N ASP A 325 28.48 1.60 9.79
CA ASP A 325 28.51 3.06 9.69
C ASP A 325 27.31 3.54 8.84
N GLU A 326 26.75 4.72 9.13
CA GLU A 326 25.38 5.10 8.70
C GLU A 326 25.15 5.12 7.16
N GLY A 327 26.18 4.87 6.35
CA GLY A 327 26.15 4.95 4.89
C GLY A 327 25.79 3.71 4.07
N GLU A 328 26.21 2.50 4.45
CA GLU A 328 26.16 1.34 3.51
C GLU A 328 24.96 0.42 3.77
N HIS A 329 23.79 0.86 3.31
CA HIS A 329 22.58 0.05 3.29
C HIS A 329 22.34 -0.52 1.90
N SER A 330 22.53 -1.84 1.75
CA SER A 330 22.14 -2.54 0.52
C SER A 330 20.63 -2.79 0.50
N TYR A 331 19.97 -2.36 -0.57
CA TYR A 331 18.57 -2.67 -0.83
C TYR A 331 18.51 -3.89 -1.79
N PRO A 332 17.60 -4.86 -1.57
CA PRO A 332 17.49 -6.03 -2.44
C PRO A 332 16.81 -5.72 -3.78
N GLU A 333 15.97 -4.69 -3.82
CA GLU A 333 15.12 -4.31 -4.96
C GLU A 333 15.00 -2.79 -5.09
N LEU A 334 14.41 -2.31 -6.20
CA LEU A 334 14.21 -0.88 -6.44
C LEU A 334 13.30 -0.26 -5.39
N VAL A 335 13.74 0.88 -4.85
CA VAL A 335 13.17 1.52 -3.66
C VAL A 335 12.19 2.59 -4.09
N LYS A 336 10.93 2.43 -3.72
CA LYS A 336 9.84 3.36 -4.04
C LYS A 336 9.68 4.45 -2.97
N VAL A 337 9.74 4.07 -1.69
CA VAL A 337 9.74 5.00 -0.55
C VAL A 337 10.66 4.49 0.57
N VAL A 338 11.42 5.38 1.21
CA VAL A 338 12.05 5.14 2.52
C VAL A 338 11.50 6.13 3.53
N TRP A 339 11.05 5.67 4.69
CA TRP A 339 10.86 6.50 5.87
C TRP A 339 11.97 6.19 6.88
N TYR A 340 12.65 7.21 7.42
CA TYR A 340 13.76 7.04 8.37
C TYR A 340 13.81 8.21 9.36
N LYS A 341 13.71 7.91 10.67
CA LYS A 341 13.77 8.90 11.76
C LYS A 341 12.85 10.13 11.51
N GLY A 342 11.63 9.91 11.00
CA GLY A 342 10.66 10.97 10.66
C GLY A 342 10.64 11.40 9.19
N VAL A 343 11.80 11.40 8.52
CA VAL A 343 11.96 11.90 7.14
C VAL A 343 11.46 10.88 6.12
N THR A 344 10.72 11.34 5.11
CA THR A 344 10.27 10.51 3.97
C THR A 344 11.06 10.83 2.71
N TYR A 345 11.64 9.81 2.08
CA TYR A 345 12.30 9.87 0.79
C TYR A 345 11.43 9.12 -0.23
N ARG A 346 10.87 9.80 -1.23
CA ARG A 346 10.02 9.20 -2.28
C ARG A 346 10.77 9.18 -3.60
N LEU A 347 10.85 8.03 -4.28
CA LEU A 347 11.49 7.92 -5.60
C LEU A 347 10.47 7.87 -6.73
N SER A 348 10.91 8.25 -7.92
CA SER A 348 10.15 8.16 -9.16
C SER A 348 10.99 7.48 -10.25
N HIS A 349 10.69 6.23 -10.57
CA HIS A 349 11.41 5.39 -11.54
C HIS A 349 10.93 5.56 -12.99
N LYS A 350 10.69 6.81 -13.43
CA LYS A 350 10.33 7.16 -14.82
C LYS A 350 11.55 7.01 -15.76
N ASN A 351 11.61 7.78 -16.85
CA ASN A 351 12.74 7.82 -17.81
C ASN A 351 14.10 8.05 -17.11
N VAL A 352 14.10 8.83 -16.04
CA VAL A 352 15.24 9.07 -15.14
C VAL A 352 14.77 8.79 -13.71
N ASN A 353 15.65 8.26 -12.86
CA ASN A 353 15.40 8.16 -11.42
C ASN A 353 15.51 9.56 -10.79
N SER A 354 14.44 10.05 -10.18
CA SER A 354 14.48 11.21 -9.27
C SER A 354 14.03 10.82 -7.86
N ILE A 355 14.37 11.65 -6.87
CA ILE A 355 13.98 11.49 -5.47
C ILE A 355 13.51 12.83 -4.88
N GLU A 356 12.46 12.77 -4.08
CA GLU A 356 11.93 13.85 -3.26
C GLU A 356 12.23 13.54 -1.79
N ILE A 357 12.66 14.53 -1.01
CA ILE A 357 12.91 14.40 0.44
C ILE A 357 11.95 15.34 1.17
N TYR A 358 11.13 14.78 2.06
CA TYR A 358 10.17 15.48 2.91
C TYR A 358 10.62 15.37 4.37
N PRO A 359 11.17 16.45 4.97
CA PRO A 359 11.65 16.42 6.36
C PRO A 359 10.53 16.32 7.41
N GLY A 360 9.33 16.78 7.08
CA GLY A 360 8.14 16.79 7.95
C GLY A 360 7.66 18.19 8.37
N ASP A 361 8.38 19.24 7.97
CA ASP A 361 8.11 20.67 8.20
C ASP A 361 7.34 21.35 7.05
N GLY A 362 6.87 20.57 6.07
CA GLY A 362 6.21 21.09 4.86
C GLY A 362 7.17 21.51 3.74
N SER A 363 8.48 21.55 3.99
CA SER A 363 9.50 21.74 2.94
C SER A 363 9.70 20.47 2.10
N VAL A 364 10.34 20.62 0.94
CA VAL A 364 10.80 19.47 0.15
C VAL A 364 12.14 19.76 -0.53
N PHE A 365 12.99 18.74 -0.65
CA PHE A 365 14.12 18.73 -1.57
C PHE A 365 13.78 17.86 -2.78
N LYS A 366 14.05 18.33 -4.00
CA LYS A 366 13.92 17.54 -5.24
C LYS A 366 15.28 17.38 -5.89
N SER A 367 15.64 16.16 -6.30
CA SER A 367 16.89 15.93 -7.02
C SER A 367 16.83 16.41 -8.46
N GLU A 368 17.79 17.22 -8.87
CA GLU A 368 17.92 17.76 -10.22
C GLU A 368 19.05 17.09 -11.02
N GLY A 369 18.86 17.06 -12.34
CA GLY A 369 19.81 16.49 -13.29
C GLY A 369 19.71 14.97 -13.49
N ALA A 370 20.46 14.46 -14.47
CA ALA A 370 20.30 13.08 -14.94
C ALA A 370 20.92 12.03 -14.01
N TYR A 371 20.17 10.96 -13.75
CA TYR A 371 20.53 9.67 -13.13
C TYR A 371 21.06 9.64 -11.70
N PHE A 372 21.82 10.63 -11.25
CA PHE A 372 22.56 10.57 -9.98
C PHE A 372 22.19 11.66 -8.95
N GLY A 373 21.39 12.66 -9.34
CA GLY A 373 20.96 13.74 -8.43
C GLY A 373 22.14 14.58 -7.92
N ASN A 374 22.97 15.10 -8.83
CA ASN A 374 24.16 15.89 -8.47
C ASN A 374 23.82 17.22 -7.77
N PHE A 375 22.60 17.69 -7.97
CA PHE A 375 22.02 18.89 -7.37
C PHE A 375 20.67 18.57 -6.74
N PHE A 376 20.29 19.34 -5.73
CA PHE A 376 19.01 19.25 -5.06
C PHE A 376 18.43 20.65 -4.86
N THR A 377 17.23 20.88 -5.39
CA THR A 377 16.49 22.12 -5.17
C THR A 377 15.59 21.96 -3.94
N TYR A 378 15.84 22.78 -2.94
CA TYR A 378 15.04 22.93 -1.74
C TYR A 378 13.95 23.98 -1.97
N TYR A 379 12.72 23.64 -1.60
CA TYR A 379 11.57 24.52 -1.62
C TYR A 379 10.99 24.60 -0.21
N SER A 380 10.81 25.81 0.31
CA SER A 380 10.05 26.07 1.54
C SER A 380 9.10 27.25 1.36
N THR A 381 7.98 27.21 2.05
CA THR A 381 7.06 28.35 2.20
C THR A 381 7.23 28.88 3.61
N GLN A 382 7.48 30.17 3.78
CA GLN A 382 7.69 30.76 5.12
C GLN A 382 6.34 31.00 5.81
N GLU A 383 6.23 30.66 7.09
CA GLU A 383 5.00 30.89 7.86
C GLU A 383 4.68 32.40 7.89
N GLY A 384 3.57 32.79 7.24
CA GLY A 384 3.11 34.17 7.16
C GLY A 384 3.39 34.90 5.84
N SER A 385 4.07 34.29 4.85
CA SER A 385 4.18 34.86 3.50
C SER A 385 3.86 33.82 2.40
N GLU A 386 3.36 34.28 1.25
CA GLU A 386 3.23 33.44 0.05
C GLU A 386 4.57 33.26 -0.69
N GLU A 387 5.66 33.84 -0.17
CA GLU A 387 6.97 33.84 -0.81
C GLU A 387 7.65 32.47 -0.68
N ARG A 388 7.78 31.77 -1.81
CA ARG A 388 8.45 30.46 -1.88
C ARG A 388 9.95 30.65 -1.98
N GLU A 389 10.67 30.30 -0.92
CA GLU A 389 12.13 30.32 -0.94
C GLU A 389 12.65 29.08 -1.68
N GLU A 390 13.40 29.29 -2.76
CA GLU A 390 14.04 28.25 -3.55
C GLU A 390 15.57 28.31 -3.37
N LYS A 391 16.20 27.18 -3.01
CA LYS A 391 17.66 27.07 -2.79
C LYS A 391 18.23 25.82 -3.44
N MET A 392 19.15 25.98 -4.40
CA MET A 392 19.86 24.86 -5.00
C MET A 392 21.13 24.49 -4.20
N TYR A 393 21.25 23.22 -3.84
CA TYR A 393 22.42 22.62 -3.20
C TYR A 393 23.13 21.66 -4.16
N SER A 394 24.47 21.60 -4.13
CA SER A 394 25.24 20.57 -4.83
C SER A 394 25.71 19.50 -3.85
N VAL A 395 25.63 18.22 -4.22
CA VAL A 395 26.05 17.07 -3.38
C VAL A 395 27.52 17.17 -2.95
N ASN A 396 28.37 17.77 -3.79
CA ASN A 396 29.80 17.94 -3.53
C ASN A 396 30.09 19.08 -2.54
N ASN A 397 29.27 20.14 -2.56
CA ASN A 397 29.48 21.40 -1.82
C ASN A 397 28.33 21.65 -0.84
N LEU A 398 28.03 20.66 0.01
CA LEU A 398 26.97 20.74 1.01
C LEU A 398 27.41 21.62 2.20
N PRO A 399 26.53 22.48 2.74
CA PRO A 399 26.85 23.37 3.85
C PRO A 399 27.19 22.58 5.14
N PRO A 400 27.93 23.18 6.08
CA PRO A 400 28.05 22.65 7.44
C PRO A 400 26.71 22.72 8.17
N ASP A 401 26.53 21.86 9.15
CA ASP A 401 25.31 21.79 9.96
C ASP A 401 25.20 23.01 10.88
N ARG A 402 24.01 23.61 10.94
CA ARG A 402 23.74 24.81 11.74
C ARG A 402 23.14 24.42 13.10
N PRO A 403 23.69 24.87 14.24
CA PRO A 403 23.06 24.70 15.54
C PRO A 403 21.62 25.23 15.53
N GLY A 404 20.69 24.48 16.12
CA GLY A 404 19.26 24.82 16.14
C GLY A 404 18.47 24.51 14.86
N SER A 405 19.11 24.01 13.79
CA SER A 405 18.40 23.51 12.60
C SER A 405 17.59 22.25 12.94
N PRO A 406 16.33 22.11 12.48
CA PRO A 406 15.52 20.90 12.72
C PRO A 406 16.08 19.65 12.03
N PHE A 407 16.89 19.81 10.98
CA PHE A 407 17.58 18.73 10.28
C PHE A 407 18.93 19.17 9.70
N SER A 408 19.76 18.18 9.37
CA SER A 408 21.01 18.36 8.62
C SER A 408 20.76 18.23 7.11
N VAL A 409 20.80 19.35 6.39
CA VAL A 409 20.75 19.39 4.90
C VAL A 409 21.79 18.44 4.29
N ARG A 410 22.99 18.41 4.89
CA ARG A 410 24.12 17.56 4.51
C ARG A 410 23.80 16.07 4.62
N CYS A 411 23.20 15.64 5.71
CA CYS A 411 22.82 14.22 5.90
C CYS A 411 21.61 13.83 5.03
N LEU A 412 20.60 14.69 4.89
CA LEU A 412 19.45 14.43 4.02
C LEU A 412 19.89 14.19 2.57
N ILE A 413 20.65 15.12 2.00
CA ILE A 413 21.08 15.03 0.60
C ILE A 413 22.06 13.86 0.39
N LYS A 414 23.00 13.61 1.30
CA LYS A 414 23.89 12.44 1.20
C LYS A 414 23.11 11.12 1.26
N GLN A 415 22.07 11.02 2.09
CA GLN A 415 21.25 9.81 2.14
C GLN A 415 20.42 9.64 0.87
N ALA A 416 19.83 10.71 0.34
CA ALA A 416 19.08 10.67 -0.92
C ALA A 416 19.96 10.27 -2.11
N ALA A 417 21.18 10.85 -2.22
CA ALA A 417 22.15 10.52 -3.25
C ALA A 417 22.59 9.04 -3.19
N ARG A 418 22.79 8.47 -1.99
CA ARG A 418 23.08 7.03 -1.82
C ARG A 418 21.95 6.15 -2.35
N ILE A 419 20.69 6.48 -2.05
CA ILE A 419 19.52 5.71 -2.53
C ILE A 419 19.38 5.82 -4.06
N LEU A 420 19.57 7.01 -4.64
CA LEU A 420 19.61 7.20 -6.09
C LEU A 420 20.71 6.39 -6.76
N GLN A 421 21.95 6.46 -6.26
CA GLN A 421 23.09 5.70 -6.79
C GLN A 421 22.85 4.19 -6.71
N HIS A 422 22.28 3.70 -5.61
CA HIS A 422 21.88 2.29 -5.50
C HIS A 422 20.83 1.93 -6.55
N CYS A 423 19.76 2.71 -6.68
CA CYS A 423 18.70 2.44 -7.66
C CYS A 423 19.17 2.58 -9.12
N ALA A 424 20.15 3.45 -9.41
CA ALA A 424 20.79 3.52 -10.71
C ALA A 424 21.60 2.25 -11.03
N LYS A 425 22.43 1.78 -10.08
CA LYS A 425 23.17 0.51 -10.19
C LYS A 425 22.22 -0.68 -10.38
N MET A 426 21.14 -0.75 -9.61
CA MET A 426 20.13 -1.80 -9.74
C MET A 426 19.38 -1.76 -11.07
N ARG A 427 19.05 -0.58 -11.60
CA ARG A 427 18.40 -0.49 -12.93
C ARG A 427 19.29 -0.94 -14.08
N LEU A 428 20.60 -0.78 -13.95
CA LEU A 428 21.60 -1.28 -14.90
C LEU A 428 21.92 -2.77 -14.73
N SER A 429 21.40 -3.43 -13.68
CA SER A 429 21.63 -4.85 -13.43
C SER A 429 20.65 -5.73 -14.20
N LEU A 430 21.19 -6.66 -15.01
CA LEU A 430 20.42 -7.69 -15.71
C LEU A 430 19.69 -8.67 -14.79
N SER A 431 19.94 -8.65 -13.47
CA SER A 431 19.26 -9.51 -12.50
C SER A 431 17.83 -9.04 -12.15
N HIS A 432 17.49 -7.77 -12.41
CA HIS A 432 16.24 -7.21 -11.89
C HIS A 432 15.02 -7.53 -12.78
N ASN A 433 14.13 -8.38 -12.27
CA ASN A 433 12.93 -8.84 -12.95
C ASN A 433 11.76 -7.85 -12.74
N TYR A 434 11.81 -6.72 -13.46
CA TYR A 434 10.93 -5.54 -13.32
C TYR A 434 9.40 -5.79 -13.27
N CYS A 435 8.90 -6.86 -13.90
CA CYS A 435 7.46 -7.00 -14.19
C CYS A 435 6.73 -8.09 -13.39
N ILE A 436 7.45 -8.90 -12.59
CA ILE A 436 6.89 -10.10 -11.96
C ILE A 436 6.66 -9.85 -10.47
N CYS A 437 5.50 -9.29 -10.11
CA CYS A 437 5.00 -9.30 -8.74
C CYS A 437 3.60 -9.90 -8.64
N CYS A 438 3.33 -10.50 -7.47
CA CYS A 438 2.25 -11.46 -7.28
C CYS A 438 0.81 -10.95 -7.51
N TRP A 439 0.58 -9.64 -7.41
CA TRP A 439 -0.74 -9.04 -7.63
C TRP A 439 -0.85 -8.28 -8.96
N LYS A 440 0.26 -7.78 -9.54
CA LYS A 440 0.26 -7.19 -10.89
C LYS A 440 -0.03 -8.25 -11.97
N MET A 441 0.36 -9.51 -11.73
CA MET A 441 -0.05 -10.66 -12.55
C MET A 441 -1.57 -10.85 -12.67
N MET A 442 -2.35 -10.45 -11.65
CA MET A 442 -3.83 -10.55 -11.64
C MET A 442 -4.53 -9.45 -12.44
N ALA A 443 -3.80 -8.58 -13.13
CA ALA A 443 -4.32 -7.62 -14.09
C ALA A 443 -4.06 -8.02 -15.56
N LEU A 444 -3.50 -9.22 -15.77
CA LEU A 444 -3.14 -9.79 -17.08
C LEU A 444 -3.74 -11.20 -17.30
N LEU A 445 -4.69 -11.59 -16.44
CA LEU A 445 -5.43 -12.86 -16.40
C LEU A 445 -6.91 -12.57 -16.08
#